data_AF-A0A8J4BWY5-F1
#
_entry.id   AF-A0A8J4BWY5-F1
#
_cell.length_a   1.000
_cell.length_b   1.000
_cell.length_c   1.000
_cell.angle_alpha   90.00
_cell.angle_beta   90.00
_cell.angle_gamma   90.00
#
_symmetry.space_group_name_H-M   'P 1'
#
loop_
_entity.id
_entity.type
_entity.pdbx_description
1 polymer ?
#
loop_
_entity_poly.entity_id
_entity_poly.type
_entity_poly.pdbx_seq_one_letter_code
_entity_poly.pdbx_strand_id
1 'polypeptide(L)'
;MALAMRQSCGLRATTARRQVPLGLGRASTLRVSAMAEAPKKAQVISPVNGDPFVGMLETPVTSAPIVATYLSNLPAYRTGVAPVLRGVEIGLAHGFLVAGPFIKLGPLRNVPEVAEIAGSLSAAGLVLILSLCLSVYGSAQFQSAPKLGVKTLSGRSIARDPLFSADGWAEFAAGFLVGGEAGVAWAYICTQILPYYS
;
A
#
# COMPACT_ATOMS: atom_id res chain seq x y z
N MET A 1 54.87 -49.23 -17.60
CA MET A 1 54.61 -50.32 -16.65
C MET A 1 53.19 -50.17 -16.13
N ALA A 2 52.33 -51.15 -16.46
CA ALA A 2 50.92 -51.38 -16.08
C ALA A 2 49.86 -50.31 -16.53
N LEU A 3 49.02 -50.57 -17.54
CA LEU A 3 47.75 -51.37 -17.53
C LEU A 3 46.68 -50.76 -16.60
N ALA A 4 45.70 -50.02 -17.13
CA ALA A 4 44.41 -50.51 -17.65
C ALA A 4 43.44 -51.01 -16.56
N MET A 5 42.28 -50.36 -16.39
CA MET A 5 40.96 -50.94 -16.66
C MET A 5 39.81 -50.03 -16.18
N ARG A 6 38.93 -49.78 -17.14
CA ARG A 6 37.57 -49.25 -17.05
C ARG A 6 36.68 -50.30 -16.35
N GLN A 7 35.80 -49.92 -15.41
CA GLN A 7 34.52 -50.62 -15.24
C GLN A 7 33.50 -49.86 -14.37
N SER A 8 32.35 -49.65 -14.98
CA SER A 8 31.05 -49.27 -14.44
C SER A 8 30.44 -50.38 -13.57
N CYS A 9 29.87 -50.03 -12.42
CA CYS A 9 28.90 -50.85 -11.68
C CYS A 9 28.17 -49.90 -10.70
N GLY A 10 26.91 -49.55 -10.89
CA GLY A 10 25.79 -50.45 -10.67
C GLY A 10 25.34 -50.35 -9.21
N LEU A 11 24.66 -49.26 -8.83
CA LEU A 11 24.06 -49.14 -7.49
C LEU A 11 22.89 -50.13 -7.40
N ARG A 12 23.21 -51.35 -6.95
CA ARG A 12 22.24 -52.39 -6.56
C ARG A 12 21.41 -51.87 -5.40
N ALA A 13 20.11 -51.72 -5.62
CA ALA A 13 19.14 -51.64 -4.54
C ALA A 13 19.18 -52.97 -3.75
N THR A 14 19.71 -52.93 -2.53
CA THR A 14 19.68 -54.04 -1.59
C THR A 14 18.24 -54.22 -1.10
N THR A 15 17.54 -55.21 -1.66
CA THR A 15 16.24 -55.67 -1.21
C THR A 15 16.40 -56.54 0.02
N ALA A 16 16.19 -55.96 1.21
CA ALA A 16 16.00 -56.73 2.44
C ALA A 16 14.65 -57.45 2.37
N ARG A 17 14.66 -58.76 2.06
CA ARG A 17 13.47 -59.61 2.01
C ARG A 17 13.09 -60.06 3.43
N ARG A 18 12.26 -59.27 4.12
CA ARG A 18 11.55 -59.72 5.32
C ARG A 18 10.32 -60.52 4.87
N GLN A 19 10.33 -61.85 5.03
CA GLN A 19 9.14 -62.67 4.85
C GLN A 19 8.16 -62.39 6.00
N VAL A 20 6.94 -61.99 5.65
CA VAL A 20 5.80 -61.79 6.56
C VAL A 20 4.71 -62.77 6.09
N PRO A 21 4.01 -63.48 7.01
CA PRO A 21 3.15 -64.59 6.64
C PRO A 21 1.88 -64.15 5.92
N LEU A 22 1.35 -65.08 5.13
CA LEU A 22 0.08 -65.00 4.39
C LEU A 22 -1.07 -64.59 5.32
N GLY A 23 -1.59 -63.39 5.12
CA GLY A 23 -2.85 -62.92 5.67
C GLY A 23 -3.52 -62.00 4.65
N LEU A 24 -4.75 -62.34 4.26
CA LEU A 24 -5.59 -61.55 3.36
C LEU A 24 -5.74 -60.12 3.90
N GLY A 25 -5.18 -59.16 3.19
CA GLY A 25 -5.39 -57.74 3.44
C GLY A 25 -4.70 -56.96 2.35
N ARG A 26 -5.47 -56.47 1.37
CA ARG A 26 -4.97 -55.64 0.27
C ARG A 26 -4.50 -54.30 0.84
N ALA A 27 -3.28 -54.25 1.35
CA ALA A 27 -2.65 -53.01 1.80
C ALA A 27 -2.33 -52.15 0.57
N SER A 28 -3.24 -51.23 0.24
CA SER A 28 -2.99 -50.20 -0.75
C SER A 28 -1.95 -49.23 -0.20
N THR A 29 -0.68 -49.42 -0.56
CA THR A 29 0.35 -48.41 -0.35
C THR A 29 0.06 -47.21 -1.26
N LEU A 30 -0.56 -46.17 -0.70
CA LEU A 30 -0.66 -44.85 -1.32
C LEU A 30 0.74 -44.24 -1.39
N ARG A 31 1.36 -44.27 -2.58
CA ARG A 31 2.55 -43.48 -2.87
C ARG A 31 2.09 -42.10 -3.34
N VAL A 32 2.20 -41.11 -2.45
CA VAL A 32 2.08 -39.70 -2.84
C VAL A 32 3.36 -39.34 -3.57
N SER A 33 3.34 -39.42 -4.91
CA SER A 33 4.38 -38.81 -5.73
C SER A 33 4.06 -37.33 -5.80
N ALA A 34 4.93 -36.47 -5.26
CA ALA A 34 4.91 -35.06 -5.62
C ALA A 34 4.98 -34.99 -7.15
N MET A 35 4.00 -34.33 -7.78
CA MET A 35 4.02 -34.10 -9.21
C MET A 35 5.29 -33.31 -9.54
N ALA A 36 6.12 -33.86 -10.42
CA ALA A 36 7.30 -33.20 -10.92
C ALA A 36 6.93 -31.82 -11.48
N GLU A 37 7.72 -30.81 -11.12
CA GLU A 37 7.55 -29.40 -11.46
C GLU A 37 7.33 -29.23 -12.97
N ALA A 38 6.10 -28.85 -13.36
CA ALA A 38 5.80 -28.47 -14.72
C ALA A 38 6.69 -27.27 -15.11
N PRO A 39 7.15 -27.16 -16.37
CA PRO A 39 8.02 -26.06 -16.79
C PRO A 39 7.35 -24.73 -16.45
N LYS A 40 7.99 -23.93 -15.57
CA LYS A 40 7.49 -22.64 -15.10
C LYS A 40 7.22 -21.74 -16.29
N LYS A 41 5.97 -21.70 -16.74
CA LYS A 41 5.49 -20.64 -17.62
C LYS A 41 5.79 -19.33 -16.91
N ALA A 42 6.29 -18.33 -17.62
CA ALA A 42 6.52 -17.00 -17.06
C ALA A 42 5.18 -16.48 -16.50
N GLN A 43 5.03 -16.54 -15.18
CA GLN A 43 3.79 -16.20 -14.50
C GLN A 43 3.94 -14.80 -13.94
N VAL A 44 3.14 -13.88 -14.47
CA VAL A 44 3.16 -12.46 -14.12
C VAL A 44 2.53 -12.20 -12.74
N ILE A 45 1.73 -13.15 -12.25
CA ILE A 45 1.09 -13.10 -10.94
C ILE A 45 1.80 -14.10 -10.02
N SER A 46 2.36 -13.60 -8.93
CA SER A 46 3.09 -14.42 -7.96
C SER A 46 2.54 -14.22 -6.54
N PRO A 47 2.73 -15.18 -5.62
CA PRO A 47 2.45 -14.94 -4.20
C PRO A 47 3.30 -13.78 -3.64
N VAL A 48 2.74 -13.01 -2.71
CA VAL A 48 3.46 -11.93 -2.02
C VAL A 48 4.75 -12.45 -1.39
N ASN A 49 5.88 -11.86 -1.77
CA ASN A 49 7.21 -12.26 -1.29
C ASN A 49 7.52 -13.78 -1.42
N GLY A 50 6.84 -14.50 -2.32
CA GLY A 50 6.98 -15.95 -2.49
C GLY A 50 6.28 -16.81 -1.42
N ASP A 51 5.50 -16.22 -0.50
CA ASP A 51 4.73 -16.95 0.52
C ASP A 51 3.25 -17.10 0.11
N PRO A 52 2.77 -18.32 -0.20
CA PRO A 52 1.39 -18.56 -0.63
C PRO A 52 0.36 -18.56 0.53
N PHE A 53 0.79 -18.44 1.79
CA PHE A 53 -0.12 -18.44 2.94
C PHE A 53 -0.55 -17.05 3.38
N VAL A 54 0.00 -16.00 2.77
CA VAL A 54 -0.42 -14.62 2.98
C VAL A 54 -1.49 -14.26 1.95
N GLY A 55 -2.61 -13.69 2.40
CA GLY A 55 -3.77 -13.35 1.57
C GLY A 55 -3.56 -12.15 0.62
N MET A 56 -2.44 -12.07 -0.09
CA MET A 56 -2.09 -11.03 -1.07
C MET A 56 -1.33 -11.61 -2.26
N LEU A 57 -1.52 -11.02 -3.45
CA LEU A 57 -0.86 -11.41 -4.70
C LEU A 57 -0.04 -10.25 -5.28
N GLU A 58 1.16 -10.57 -5.77
CA GLU A 58 1.97 -9.67 -6.60
C GLU A 58 1.39 -9.68 -8.01
N THR A 59 0.85 -8.54 -8.42
CA THR A 59 0.29 -8.31 -9.75
C THR A 59 0.97 -7.11 -10.38
N PRO A 60 0.88 -6.89 -11.70
CA PRO A 60 1.40 -5.68 -12.33
C PRO A 60 0.79 -4.37 -11.77
N VAL A 61 -0.35 -4.43 -11.11
CA VAL A 61 -0.96 -3.24 -10.48
C VAL A 61 -0.35 -2.98 -9.10
N THR A 62 -0.10 -4.03 -8.32
CA THR A 62 0.40 -3.93 -6.94
C THR A 62 1.92 -3.81 -6.86
N SER A 63 2.65 -4.42 -7.80
CA SER A 63 4.10 -4.68 -7.67
C SER A 63 4.93 -4.23 -8.87
N ALA A 64 4.33 -3.53 -9.84
CA ALA A 64 5.11 -2.97 -10.93
C ALA A 64 6.12 -1.92 -10.41
N PRO A 65 7.37 -1.92 -10.92
CA PRO A 65 8.40 -0.98 -10.46
C PRO A 65 7.99 0.49 -10.55
N ILE A 66 7.25 0.86 -11.60
CA ILE A 66 6.75 2.23 -11.79
C ILE A 66 5.72 2.63 -10.73
N VAL A 67 4.77 1.73 -10.42
CA VAL A 67 3.71 1.99 -9.43
C VAL A 67 4.31 2.04 -8.03
N ALA A 68 5.18 1.08 -7.70
CA ALA A 68 5.87 1.05 -6.40
C ALA A 68 6.71 2.31 -6.18
N THR A 69 7.41 2.78 -7.20
CA THR A 69 8.21 4.03 -7.13
C THR A 69 7.30 5.24 -6.98
N TYR A 70 6.22 5.33 -7.74
CA TYR A 70 5.25 6.42 -7.64
C TYR A 70 4.65 6.49 -6.22
N LEU A 71 4.10 5.40 -5.72
CA LEU A 71 3.49 5.33 -4.39
C LEU A 71 4.50 5.62 -3.26
N SER A 72 5.73 5.14 -3.37
CA SER A 72 6.77 5.40 -2.36
C SER A 72 7.17 6.88 -2.26
N ASN A 73 6.98 7.64 -3.34
CA ASN A 73 7.27 9.07 -3.37
C ASN A 73 6.09 9.94 -2.91
N LEU A 74 4.87 9.39 -2.81
CA LEU A 74 3.71 10.12 -2.32
C LEU A 74 3.88 10.51 -0.84
N PRO A 75 3.35 11.68 -0.43
CA PRO A 75 3.47 12.17 0.94
C PRO A 75 2.91 11.19 1.99
N ALA A 76 1.91 10.37 1.62
CA ALA A 76 1.34 9.36 2.51
C ALA A 76 2.34 8.25 2.93
N TYR A 77 3.25 7.85 2.02
CA TYR A 77 4.18 6.74 2.24
C TYR A 77 5.63 7.19 2.46
N ARG A 78 5.88 8.51 2.49
CA ARG A 78 7.22 9.09 2.62
C ARG A 78 7.73 9.05 4.08
N THR A 79 8.18 7.89 4.53
CA THR A 79 8.51 7.58 5.95
C THR A 79 9.69 8.35 6.59
N GLY A 80 10.37 9.25 5.86
CA GLY A 80 11.50 10.04 6.34
C GLY A 80 11.22 11.52 6.61
N VAL A 81 9.99 11.98 6.43
CA VAL A 81 9.62 13.41 6.53
C VAL A 81 8.67 13.64 7.71
N ALA A 82 8.76 14.84 8.31
CA ALA A 82 7.90 15.29 9.39
C ALA A 82 6.40 15.15 9.01
N PRO A 83 5.54 14.67 9.92
CA PRO A 83 4.10 14.51 9.65
C PRO A 83 3.40 15.81 9.21
N VAL A 84 3.81 16.96 9.76
CA VAL A 84 3.26 18.29 9.37
C VAL A 84 3.42 18.53 7.87
N LEU A 85 4.60 18.32 7.31
CA LEU A 85 4.88 18.59 5.89
C LEU A 85 4.05 17.67 4.98
N ARG A 86 3.87 16.40 5.39
CA ARG A 86 2.99 15.47 4.69
C ARG A 86 1.54 15.96 4.72
N GLY A 87 1.09 16.42 5.89
CA GLY A 87 -0.23 17.03 6.08
C GLY A 87 -0.45 18.21 5.15
N VAL A 88 0.52 19.12 5.06
CA VAL A 88 0.43 20.31 4.18
C VAL A 88 0.37 19.92 2.71
N GLU A 89 1.24 19.01 2.24
CA GLU A 89 1.25 18.56 0.83
C GLU A 89 -0.08 17.91 0.44
N ILE A 90 -0.63 17.06 1.32
CA ILE A 90 -1.93 16.41 1.12
C ILE A 90 -3.08 17.42 1.20
N GLY A 91 -3.06 18.30 2.20
CA GLY A 91 -4.05 19.35 2.41
C GLY A 91 -4.13 20.27 1.19
N LEU A 92 -3.00 20.74 0.69
CA LEU A 92 -2.94 21.63 -0.47
C LEU A 92 -3.54 20.97 -1.72
N ALA A 93 -3.15 19.72 -2.01
CA ALA A 93 -3.69 18.99 -3.14
C ALA A 93 -5.22 18.79 -3.05
N HIS A 94 -5.73 18.44 -1.86
CA HIS A 94 -7.17 18.19 -1.68
C HIS A 94 -7.99 19.48 -1.59
N GLY A 95 -7.47 20.53 -0.94
CA GLY A 95 -8.10 21.84 -0.87
C GLY A 95 -8.27 22.47 -2.24
N PHE A 96 -7.23 22.39 -3.08
CA PHE A 96 -7.29 22.85 -4.46
C PHE A 96 -8.29 22.04 -5.30
N LEU A 97 -8.30 20.71 -5.15
CA LEU A 97 -9.22 19.82 -5.87
C LEU A 97 -10.69 20.10 -5.53
N VAL A 98 -11.00 20.26 -4.25
CA VAL A 98 -12.38 20.33 -3.76
C VAL A 98 -13.04 21.69 -4.07
N ALA A 99 -12.27 22.76 -4.22
CA ALA A 99 -12.82 24.06 -4.62
C ALA A 99 -13.57 24.01 -5.97
N GLY A 100 -13.04 23.27 -6.95
CA GLY A 100 -13.61 23.16 -8.29
C GLY A 100 -15.09 22.73 -8.36
N PRO A 101 -15.47 21.56 -7.82
CA PRO A 101 -16.87 21.11 -7.85
C PRO A 101 -17.81 22.04 -7.08
N PHE A 102 -17.39 22.66 -5.97
CA PHE A 102 -18.26 23.60 -5.25
C PHE A 102 -18.52 24.89 -6.01
N ILE A 103 -17.56 25.37 -6.80
CA ILE A 103 -17.75 26.56 -7.62
C ILE A 103 -18.66 26.28 -8.81
N LYS A 104 -18.42 25.20 -9.57
CA LYS A 104 -19.16 24.92 -10.82
C LYS A 104 -20.47 24.14 -10.63
N LEU A 105 -20.57 23.28 -9.61
CA LEU A 105 -21.74 22.46 -9.32
C LEU A 105 -22.47 22.88 -8.03
N GLY A 106 -22.07 23.99 -7.42
CA GLY A 106 -22.70 24.55 -6.24
C GLY A 106 -24.09 25.14 -6.50
N PRO A 107 -24.89 25.36 -5.45
CA PRO A 107 -26.25 25.91 -5.56
C PRO A 107 -26.27 27.34 -6.10
N LEU A 108 -25.21 28.11 -5.86
CA LEU A 108 -25.09 29.51 -6.29
C LEU A 108 -24.32 29.70 -7.60
N ARG A 109 -24.08 28.62 -8.36
CA ARG A 109 -23.30 28.65 -9.61
C ARG A 109 -23.83 29.60 -10.70
N ASN A 110 -25.13 29.91 -10.68
CA ASN A 110 -25.79 30.73 -11.70
C ASN A 110 -25.86 32.22 -11.31
N VAL A 111 -25.45 32.57 -10.09
CA VAL A 111 -25.49 33.95 -9.63
C VAL A 111 -24.11 34.57 -9.91
N PRO A 112 -24.04 35.62 -10.76
CA PRO A 112 -22.77 36.21 -11.14
C PRO A 112 -22.05 36.80 -9.91
N GLU A 113 -20.72 36.78 -9.94
CA GLU A 113 -19.81 37.32 -8.92
C GLU A 113 -19.81 36.63 -7.53
N VAL A 114 -20.87 35.90 -7.16
CA VAL A 114 -20.93 35.20 -5.85
C VAL A 114 -20.64 33.71 -5.92
N ALA A 115 -20.68 33.09 -7.10
CA ALA A 115 -20.46 31.64 -7.26
C ALA A 115 -19.09 31.20 -6.72
N GLU A 116 -18.04 31.98 -6.97
CA GLU A 116 -16.67 31.63 -6.59
C GLU A 116 -16.44 31.81 -5.09
N ILE A 117 -16.97 32.89 -4.51
CA ILE A 117 -16.88 33.15 -3.07
C ILE A 117 -17.63 32.07 -2.29
N ALA A 118 -18.87 31.77 -2.70
CA ALA A 118 -19.68 30.74 -2.05
C ALA A 118 -19.08 29.34 -2.19
N GLY A 119 -18.51 29.04 -3.37
CA GLY A 119 -17.84 27.77 -3.64
C GLY A 119 -16.59 27.58 -2.79
N SER A 120 -15.72 28.58 -2.73
CA SER A 120 -14.51 28.54 -1.90
C SER A 120 -14.82 28.52 -0.41
N LEU A 121 -15.82 29.26 0.06
CA LEU A 121 -16.25 29.21 1.47
C LEU A 121 -16.78 27.84 1.86
N SER A 122 -17.56 27.21 0.97
CA SER A 122 -18.08 25.85 1.18
C SER A 122 -16.95 24.81 1.19
N ALA A 123 -15.95 24.98 0.31
CA ALA A 123 -14.77 24.12 0.26
C ALA A 123 -13.92 24.23 1.54
N ALA A 124 -13.66 25.45 2.03
CA ALA A 124 -13.01 25.69 3.32
C ALA A 124 -13.78 25.03 4.48
N GLY A 125 -15.11 25.18 4.50
CA GLY A 125 -15.96 24.48 5.47
C GLY A 125 -15.81 22.96 5.43
N LEU A 126 -15.70 22.36 4.24
CA LEU A 126 -15.48 20.92 4.10
C LEU A 126 -14.08 20.51 4.60
N VAL A 127 -13.05 21.28 4.29
CA VAL A 127 -11.68 21.04 4.78
C VAL A 127 -11.63 21.09 6.30
N LEU A 128 -12.32 22.04 6.94
CA LEU A 128 -12.46 22.12 8.39
C LEU A 128 -13.12 20.87 8.98
N ILE A 129 -14.21 20.39 8.37
CA ILE A 129 -14.90 19.16 8.81
C ILE A 129 -13.98 17.95 8.68
N LEU A 130 -13.26 17.80 7.56
CA LEU A 130 -12.30 16.72 7.37
C LEU A 130 -11.15 16.77 8.38
N SER A 131 -10.66 17.97 8.69
CA SER A 131 -9.61 18.17 9.70
C SER A 131 -10.08 17.75 11.10
N LEU A 132 -11.34 18.02 11.43
CA LEU A 132 -11.96 17.53 12.66
C LEU A 132 -12.10 16.00 12.64
N CYS A 133 -12.53 15.40 11.52
CA CYS A 133 -12.59 13.95 11.38
C CYS A 133 -11.22 13.29 11.58
N LEU A 134 -10.15 13.87 11.03
CA LEU A 134 -8.77 13.41 11.26
C LEU A 134 -8.37 13.53 12.72
N SER A 135 -8.73 14.62 13.39
CA SER A 135 -8.44 14.82 14.82
C SER A 135 -9.14 13.78 15.70
N VAL A 136 -10.43 13.52 15.43
CA VAL A 136 -11.20 12.47 16.12
C VAL A 136 -10.60 11.09 15.85
N TYR A 137 -10.20 10.79 14.61
CA TYR A 137 -9.51 9.55 14.28
C TYR A 137 -8.22 9.37 15.10
N GLY A 138 -7.40 10.41 15.21
CA GLY A 138 -6.18 10.37 16.02
C GLY A 138 -6.48 10.04 17.48
N SER A 139 -7.50 10.68 18.06
CA SER A 139 -7.92 10.45 19.44
C SER A 139 -8.47 9.04 19.71
N ALA A 140 -9.17 8.46 18.73
CA ALA A 140 -9.78 7.14 18.86
C ALA A 140 -8.78 6.01 18.58
N GLN A 141 -7.84 6.21 17.66
CA GLN A 141 -6.90 5.18 17.22
C GLN A 141 -5.68 5.06 18.14
N PHE A 142 -5.13 6.19 18.62
CA PHE A 142 -3.84 6.21 19.33
C PHE A 142 -3.99 6.23 20.86
N GLN A 143 -4.86 5.39 21.41
CA GLN A 143 -5.10 5.30 22.85
C GLN A 143 -4.04 4.48 23.62
N SER A 144 -3.19 3.71 22.93
CA SER A 144 -2.22 2.81 23.55
C SER A 144 -0.94 2.68 22.73
N ALA A 145 0.17 2.41 23.43
CA ALA A 145 1.45 2.18 22.79
C ALA A 145 1.37 0.95 21.85
N PRO A 146 1.79 1.10 20.60
CA PRO A 146 1.62 0.06 19.59
C PRO A 146 2.67 -1.05 19.74
N LYS A 147 2.20 -2.30 19.74
CA LYS A 147 2.97 -3.50 20.14
C LYS A 147 3.78 -4.16 19.01
N LEU A 148 3.67 -3.70 17.76
CA LEU A 148 4.35 -4.30 16.60
C LEU A 148 5.41 -3.38 15.99
N GLY A 149 6.60 -3.96 15.75
CA GLY A 149 7.66 -3.35 14.93
C GLY A 149 7.37 -3.49 13.43
N VAL A 150 7.69 -2.46 12.65
CA VAL A 150 7.44 -2.42 11.20
C VAL A 150 8.64 -3.02 10.46
N LYS A 151 8.39 -3.94 9.53
CA LYS A 151 9.39 -4.55 8.64
C LYS A 151 9.05 -4.26 7.19
N THR A 152 10.07 -4.04 6.36
CA THR A 152 9.90 -3.98 4.90
C THR A 152 9.75 -5.36 4.28
N LEU A 153 9.34 -5.39 3.02
CA LEU A 153 9.32 -6.61 2.21
C LEU A 153 10.71 -7.29 2.10
N SER A 154 11.79 -6.50 2.17
CA SER A 154 13.17 -7.01 2.23
C SER A 154 13.59 -7.54 3.62
N GLY A 155 12.67 -7.55 4.60
CA GLY A 155 12.94 -7.98 5.98
C GLY A 155 13.72 -6.98 6.82
N ARG A 156 14.03 -5.78 6.29
CA ARG A 156 14.72 -4.72 7.02
C ARG A 156 13.77 -4.14 8.07
N SER A 157 14.21 -4.10 9.32
CA SER A 157 13.54 -3.34 10.37
C SER A 157 13.72 -1.85 10.09
N ILE A 158 12.62 -1.13 9.89
CA ILE A 158 12.64 0.34 9.76
C ILE A 158 12.06 0.93 11.03
N ALA A 159 12.55 2.11 11.41
CA ALA A 159 11.94 2.91 12.46
C ALA A 159 10.44 3.09 12.15
N ARG A 160 9.60 2.95 13.17
CA ARG A 160 8.16 3.16 13.02
C ARG A 160 7.92 4.56 12.45
N ASP A 161 7.03 4.68 11.47
CA ASP A 161 6.69 5.98 10.90
C ASP A 161 6.18 6.91 12.02
N PRO A 162 6.78 8.11 12.20
CA PRO A 162 6.33 9.08 13.20
C PRO A 162 4.85 9.45 13.06
N LEU A 163 4.28 9.32 11.85
CA LEU A 163 2.85 9.55 11.59
C LEU A 163 1.92 8.66 12.45
N PHE A 164 2.31 7.42 12.74
CA PHE A 164 1.49 6.48 13.51
C PHE A 164 1.74 6.60 15.02
N SER A 165 1.68 7.83 15.51
CA SER A 165 1.72 8.24 16.92
C SER A 165 0.66 9.32 17.17
N ALA A 166 0.23 9.50 18.42
CA ALA A 166 -0.76 10.53 18.76
C ALA A 166 -0.27 11.93 18.40
N ASP A 167 0.97 12.26 18.78
CA ASP A 167 1.59 13.57 18.51
C ASP A 167 1.79 13.79 17.01
N GLY A 168 2.34 12.80 16.30
CA GLY A 168 2.55 12.88 14.86
C GLY A 168 1.25 12.99 14.06
N TRP A 169 0.16 12.37 14.53
CA TRP A 169 -1.14 12.51 13.88
C TRP A 169 -1.80 13.87 14.14
N ALA A 170 -1.60 14.44 15.33
CA ALA A 170 -2.07 15.80 15.63
C ALA A 170 -1.34 16.83 14.74
N GLU A 171 -0.02 16.70 14.61
CA GLU A 171 0.80 17.48 13.68
C GLU A 171 0.35 17.34 12.22
N PHE A 172 0.04 16.11 11.80
CA PHE A 172 -0.49 15.84 10.47
C PHE A 172 -1.84 16.51 10.22
N ALA A 173 -2.78 16.41 11.18
CA ALA A 173 -4.10 17.02 11.07
C ALA A 173 -4.01 18.56 11.03
N ALA A 174 -3.13 19.16 11.84
CA ALA A 174 -2.85 20.60 11.79
C ALA A 174 -2.25 21.01 10.44
N GLY A 175 -1.29 20.24 9.92
CA GLY A 175 -0.71 20.47 8.59
C GLY A 175 -1.75 20.35 7.48
N PHE A 176 -2.65 19.37 7.56
CA PHE A 176 -3.75 19.19 6.61
C PHE A 176 -4.70 20.38 6.60
N LEU A 177 -5.06 20.91 7.77
CA LEU A 177 -5.92 22.08 7.87
C LEU A 177 -5.26 23.31 7.22
N VAL A 178 -4.03 23.63 7.60
CA VAL A 178 -3.30 24.78 7.06
C VAL A 178 -3.08 24.63 5.55
N GLY A 179 -2.68 23.45 5.09
CA GLY A 179 -2.49 23.16 3.67
C GLY A 179 -3.81 23.22 2.89
N GLY A 180 -4.89 22.70 3.46
CA GLY A 180 -6.22 22.70 2.85
C GLY A 180 -6.79 24.10 2.66
N GLU A 181 -6.75 24.94 3.70
CA GLU A 181 -7.17 26.33 3.60
C GLU A 181 -6.29 27.13 2.62
N ALA A 182 -4.97 26.91 2.63
CA ALA A 182 -4.07 27.51 1.66
C ALA A 182 -4.37 27.07 0.22
N GLY A 183 -4.71 25.79 0.02
CA GLY A 183 -5.09 25.24 -1.28
C GLY A 183 -6.41 25.82 -1.82
N VAL A 184 -7.40 26.01 -0.94
CA VAL A 184 -8.69 26.65 -1.28
C VAL A 184 -8.47 28.14 -1.61
N ALA A 185 -7.69 28.85 -0.80
CA ALA A 185 -7.35 30.25 -1.06
C ALA A 185 -6.59 30.41 -2.39
N TRP A 186 -5.65 29.50 -2.68
CA TRP A 186 -4.94 29.50 -3.95
C TRP A 186 -5.87 29.22 -5.14
N ALA A 187 -6.78 28.25 -5.00
CA ALA A 187 -7.79 27.98 -6.02
C ALA A 187 -8.64 29.23 -6.32
N TYR A 188 -9.09 29.94 -5.29
CA TYR A 188 -9.84 31.19 -5.43
C TYR A 188 -9.03 32.28 -6.16
N ILE A 189 -7.76 32.48 -5.79
CA ILE A 189 -6.88 33.44 -6.48
C ILE A 189 -6.72 33.07 -7.96
N CYS A 190 -6.57 31.79 -8.26
CA CYS A 190 -6.47 31.31 -9.63
C CYS A 190 -7.74 31.59 -10.45
N THR A 191 -8.94 31.49 -9.88
CA THR A 191 -10.18 31.81 -10.61
C THR A 191 -10.31 33.30 -10.91
N GLN A 192 -9.81 34.19 -10.03
CA GLN A 192 -9.81 35.64 -10.29
C GLN A 192 -8.81 36.08 -11.37
N ILE A 193 -7.64 35.42 -11.44
CA ILE A 193 -6.51 35.89 -12.28
C ILE A 193 -6.49 35.21 -13.65
N LEU A 194 -6.84 33.93 -13.73
CA LEU A 194 -6.66 33.16 -14.96
C LEU A 194 -7.90 33.23 -15.87
N PRO A 195 -7.73 33.45 -17.18
CA PRO A 195 -8.84 33.57 -18.15
C PRO A 195 -9.52 32.22 -18.46
N TYR A 196 -9.17 31.14 -17.77
CA TYR A 196 -9.73 29.81 -17.97
C TYR A 196 -11.00 29.56 -17.14
N TYR A 197 -11.34 30.47 -16.24
CA TYR A 197 -12.49 30.37 -15.35
C TYR A 197 -13.52 31.45 -15.72
N SER A 198 -14.22 31.22 -16.83
CA SER A 198 -15.48 31.91 -17.17
C SER A 198 -16.68 31.01 -16.89
#